data_AF-A0A7W0C8M7-F1
#
_entry.id   AF-A0A7W0C8M7-F1
#
_cell.length_a   1.000
_cell.length_b   1.000
_cell.length_c   1.000
_cell.angle_alpha   90.00
_cell.angle_beta   90.00
_cell.angle_gamma   90.00
#
_symmetry.space_group_name_H-M   'P 1'
#
loop_
_entity.id
_entity.type
_entity.pdbx_description
1 polymer ?
#
loop_
_entity_poly.entity_id
_entity_poly.type
_entity_poly.pdbx_seq_one_letter_code
_entity_poly.pdbx_strand_id
1 'polypeptide(L)'
;MKKWILGLLAMVMLSGPAMAVDHSNYIHDDFESGPEVTETCLHCHAEEGKEVLESAHWLWKGPSPHVVGLEEGRQLGKRDLMNNY
;
A
#
# COMPACT_ATOMS: atom_id res chain seq x y z
N MET A 1 -9.43 -30.28 24.19
CA MET A 1 -10.37 -29.14 24.22
C MET A 1 -9.81 -27.92 24.95
N LYS A 2 -9.51 -27.99 26.25
CA LYS A 2 -9.04 -26.83 27.04
C LYS A 2 -7.74 -26.16 26.54
N LYS A 3 -6.78 -26.92 26.01
CA LYS A 3 -5.53 -26.40 25.41
C LYS A 3 -5.75 -25.61 24.10
N TRP A 4 -6.78 -25.95 23.34
CA TRP A 4 -7.14 -25.26 22.10
C TRP A 4 -7.89 -23.97 22.39
N ILE A 5 -8.72 -23.96 23.43
CA ILE A 5 -9.39 -22.75 23.93
C ILE A 5 -8.35 -21.75 24.46
N LEU A 6 -7.34 -22.20 25.22
CA LEU A 6 -6.25 -21.32 25.65
C LEU A 6 -5.42 -20.79 24.48
N GLY A 7 -5.16 -21.60 23.46
CA GLY A 7 -4.43 -21.15 22.25
C GLY A 7 -5.22 -20.12 21.45
N LEU A 8 -6.52 -20.32 21.26
CA LEU A 8 -7.41 -19.36 20.60
C LEU A 8 -7.54 -18.06 21.40
N LEU A 9 -7.66 -18.13 22.72
CA LEU A 9 -7.71 -16.94 23.58
C LEU A 9 -6.41 -16.13 23.54
N ALA A 10 -5.25 -16.81 23.51
CA ALA A 10 -3.96 -16.14 23.36
C ALA A 10 -3.83 -15.45 21.99
N MET A 11 -4.32 -16.09 20.92
CA MET A 11 -4.27 -15.52 19.57
C MET A 11 -5.15 -14.27 19.43
N VAL A 12 -6.33 -14.26 20.05
CA VAL A 12 -7.22 -13.08 20.10
C VAL A 12 -6.60 -11.92 20.89
N MET A 13 -5.87 -12.22 21.96
CA MET A 13 -5.17 -11.21 22.78
C MET A 13 -3.93 -10.63 22.08
N LEU A 14 -3.34 -11.34 21.11
CA LEU A 14 -2.22 -10.86 20.29
C LEU A 14 -2.67 -9.99 19.11
N SER A 15 -3.92 -10.12 18.67
CA SER A 15 -4.52 -9.22 17.68
C SER A 15 -5.00 -7.93 18.37
N GLY A 16 -4.05 -7.09 18.77
CA GLY A 16 -4.35 -5.71 19.14
C GLY A 16 -4.93 -4.94 17.94
N PRO A 17 -5.94 -4.08 18.14
CA PRO A 17 -6.43 -3.26 17.04
C PRO A 17 -5.29 -2.38 16.53
N ALA A 18 -5.04 -2.42 15.22
CA ALA A 18 -4.21 -1.43 14.57
C ALA A 18 -4.94 -0.08 14.69
N MET A 19 -4.58 0.70 15.71
CA MET A 19 -5.15 2.02 15.93
C MET A 19 -4.62 2.92 14.81
N ALA A 20 -5.51 3.35 13.92
CA ALA A 20 -5.17 4.38 12.96
C ALA A 20 -4.78 5.66 13.74
N VAL A 21 -3.66 6.26 13.37
CA VAL A 21 -3.23 7.54 13.94
C VAL A 21 -4.13 8.64 13.38
N ASP A 22 -4.68 9.48 14.25
CA ASP A 22 -5.39 10.68 13.85
C ASP A 22 -4.38 11.78 13.49
N HIS A 23 -4.21 11.99 12.18
CA HIS A 23 -3.25 12.92 11.58
C HIS A 23 -3.60 14.39 11.87
N SER A 24 -4.84 14.71 12.23
CA SER A 24 -5.25 16.08 12.57
C SER A 24 -4.55 16.61 13.83
N ASN A 25 -3.94 15.74 14.63
CA ASN A 25 -3.12 16.15 15.77
C ASN A 25 -1.71 16.62 15.38
N TYR A 26 -1.25 16.30 14.17
CA TYR A 26 0.13 16.52 13.73
C TYR A 26 0.26 17.46 12.52
N ILE A 27 -0.77 17.52 11.67
CA ILE A 27 -0.75 18.31 10.44
C ILE A 27 -1.72 19.48 10.61
N HIS A 28 -1.18 20.69 10.70
CA HIS A 28 -1.96 21.93 10.93
C HIS A 28 -1.72 22.99 9.85
N ASP A 29 -0.75 22.77 8.97
CA ASP A 29 -0.38 23.72 7.94
C ASP A 29 -1.41 23.75 6.81
N ASP A 30 -1.58 24.93 6.21
CA ASP A 30 -2.29 25.09 4.94
C ASP A 30 -1.30 24.81 3.81
N PHE A 31 -1.72 24.02 2.81
CA PHE A 31 -0.88 23.64 1.68
C PHE A 31 -1.39 24.29 0.38
N GLU A 32 -0.47 24.80 -0.44
CA GLU A 32 -0.79 25.38 -1.74
C GLU A 32 -0.79 24.33 -2.85
N SER A 33 -0.21 23.15 -2.61
CA SER A 33 -0.08 22.10 -3.62
C SER A 33 -0.03 20.67 -3.05
N GLY A 34 -0.40 19.68 -3.87
CA GLY A 34 -0.29 18.26 -3.50
C GLY A 34 1.13 17.76 -3.19
N PRO A 35 2.19 18.22 -3.90
CA PRO A 35 3.57 17.88 -3.53
C PRO A 35 3.98 18.37 -2.13
N GLU A 36 3.50 19.54 -1.71
CA GLU A 36 3.77 20.08 -0.37
C GLU A 36 3.15 19.22 0.74
N VAL A 37 1.93 18.73 0.50
CA VAL A 37 1.29 17.71 1.35
C VAL A 37 2.14 16.43 1.39
N THR A 38 2.63 15.99 0.22
CA THR A 38 3.43 14.76 0.12
C THR A 38 4.74 14.88 0.89
N GLU A 39 5.44 16.02 0.77
CA GLU A 39 6.66 16.29 1.53
C GLU A 39 6.40 16.19 3.05
N THR A 40 5.28 16.75 3.52
CA THR A 40 4.85 16.64 4.91
C THR A 40 4.61 15.19 5.33
N CYS A 41 3.90 14.40 4.51
CA CYS A 41 3.67 12.98 4.78
C CYS A 41 4.99 12.19 4.88
N LEU A 42 5.95 12.49 4.01
CA LEU A 42 7.23 11.78 3.93
C LEU A 42 8.14 12.02 5.14
N HIS A 43 7.90 13.05 5.96
CA HIS A 43 8.62 13.23 7.22
C HIS A 43 8.43 12.06 8.19
N CYS A 44 7.27 11.39 8.16
CA CYS A 44 6.99 10.21 8.96
C CYS A 44 6.95 8.92 8.13
N HIS A 45 6.54 9.02 6.86
CA HIS A 45 6.28 7.88 5.97
C HIS A 45 7.26 7.79 4.80
N ALA A 46 8.55 8.06 5.04
CA ALA A 46 9.57 8.01 4.01
C ALA A 46 9.71 6.60 3.39
N GLU A 47 9.50 5.54 4.16
CA GLU A 47 9.62 4.17 3.67
C GLU A 47 8.41 3.77 2.83
N GLU A 48 7.18 4.02 3.31
CA GLU A 48 5.97 3.78 2.53
C GLU A 48 5.97 4.61 1.23
N GLY A 49 6.53 5.83 1.29
CA GLY A 49 6.78 6.64 0.10
C GLY A 49 7.62 5.91 -0.95
N LYS A 50 8.72 5.24 -0.55
CA LYS A 50 9.54 4.44 -1.45
C LYS A 50 8.80 3.20 -1.94
N GLU A 51 8.10 2.49 -1.06
CA GLU A 51 7.33 1.29 -1.43
C GLU A 51 6.27 1.61 -2.49
N VAL A 52 5.60 2.77 -2.39
CA VAL A 52 4.65 3.22 -3.41
C VAL A 52 5.34 3.43 -4.75
N LEU A 53 6.55 3.98 -4.80
CA LEU A 53 7.30 4.18 -6.04
C LEU A 53 7.66 2.87 -6.74
N GLU A 54 7.77 1.77 -5.99
CA GLU A 54 8.01 0.43 -6.51
C GLU A 54 6.71 -0.31 -6.91
N SER A 55 5.55 0.25 -6.56
CA SER A 55 4.25 -0.38 -6.79
C SER A 55 3.74 -0.24 -8.22
N ALA A 56 2.82 -1.13 -8.61
CA ALA A 56 2.12 -1.03 -9.89
C ALA A 56 1.26 0.24 -10.03
N HIS A 57 0.82 0.85 -8.91
CA HIS A 57 0.05 2.09 -8.91
C HIS A 57 0.89 3.30 -9.33
N TRP A 58 2.19 3.31 -9.01
CA TRP A 58 3.11 4.35 -9.46
C TRP A 58 3.69 4.04 -10.84
N LEU A 59 4.20 2.81 -11.02
CA LEU A 59 4.88 2.40 -12.25
C LEU A 59 3.92 2.24 -13.44
N TRP A 60 2.61 2.11 -13.16
CA TRP A 60 1.57 1.75 -14.12
C TRP A 60 1.90 0.48 -14.90
N LYS A 61 2.54 -0.46 -14.20
CA LYS A 61 3.09 -1.68 -14.78
C LYS A 61 3.16 -2.75 -13.69
N GLY A 62 2.84 -3.99 -14.06
CA GLY A 62 2.87 -5.12 -13.16
C GLY A 62 2.93 -6.45 -13.90
N PRO A 63 3.06 -7.57 -13.16
CA PRO A 63 3.00 -8.90 -13.75
C PRO A 63 1.61 -9.13 -14.39
N SER A 64 1.60 -9.76 -15.58
CA SER A 64 0.36 -10.09 -16.31
C SER A 64 0.22 -11.61 -16.55
N PRO A 65 0.13 -12.42 -15.48
CA PRO A 65 0.17 -13.89 -15.58
C PRO A 65 -1.06 -14.50 -16.27
N HIS A 66 -2.09 -13.70 -16.55
CA HIS A 66 -3.35 -14.14 -17.15
C HIS A 66 -3.52 -13.69 -18.61
N VAL A 67 -2.48 -13.11 -19.21
CA VAL A 67 -2.48 -12.72 -20.62
C VAL A 67 -1.70 -13.77 -21.41
N VAL A 68 -2.34 -14.33 -22.43
CA VAL A 68 -1.76 -15.35 -23.29
C VAL A 68 -0.46 -14.84 -23.93
N GLY A 69 0.64 -15.56 -23.71
CA GLY A 69 1.98 -15.21 -24.20
C GLY A 69 2.79 -14.28 -23.28
N LEU A 70 2.26 -13.91 -22.10
CA LEU A 70 2.92 -13.06 -21.10
C LEU A 70 3.01 -13.72 -19.71
N GLU A 71 2.63 -15.00 -19.59
CA GLU A 71 2.53 -15.74 -18.33
C GLU A 71 3.87 -15.83 -17.57
N GLU A 72 4.99 -15.86 -18.29
CA GLU A 72 6.36 -15.98 -17.77
C GLU A 72 6.92 -14.67 -17.18
N GLY A 73 6.08 -13.88 -16.52
CA GLY A 73 6.52 -12.67 -15.80
C GLY A 73 6.80 -11.47 -16.72
N ARG A 74 6.27 -11.48 -17.94
CA ARG A 74 6.30 -10.26 -18.76
C ARG A 74 5.39 -9.21 -18.12
N GLN A 75 5.95 -8.02 -17.98
CA GLN A 75 5.32 -6.91 -17.30
C GLN A 75 4.53 -6.07 -18.33
N LEU A 76 3.28 -5.78 -18.00
CA LEU A 76 2.36 -4.96 -18.79
C LEU A 76 1.56 -4.07 -17.83
N GLY A 77 1.04 -2.95 -18.31
CA GLY A 77 0.10 -2.15 -17.53
C GLY A 77 -0.35 -0.93 -18.29
N LYS A 78 -1.04 0.00 -17.62
CA LYS A 78 -1.59 1.20 -18.26
C LYS A 78 -0.54 2.02 -19.03
N ARG A 79 0.74 1.92 -18.64
CA ARG A 79 1.84 2.62 -19.31
C ARG A 79 2.08 2.16 -20.75
N ASP A 80 1.87 0.88 -21.05
CA ASP A 80 2.26 0.24 -22.31
C ASP A 80 1.19 -0.68 -22.91
N LEU A 81 0.01 -0.77 -22.29
CA LEU A 81 -1.14 -1.51 -22.76
C LEU A 81 -1.97 -0.67 -23.75
N MET A 82 -2.22 -1.24 -24.93
CA MET A 82 -3.13 -0.66 -25.91
C MET A 82 -4.54 -1.22 -25.70
N ASN A 83 -5.54 -0.34 -25.73
CA ASN A 83 -6.95 -0.70 -25.71
C ASN A 83 -7.71 0.13 -26.77
N ASN A 84 -9.02 -0.08 -26.87
CA ASN A 84 -9.90 0.59 -27.84
C ASN A 84 -10.91 1.53 -27.18
N TYR A 85 -10.53 2.14 -26.05
CA TYR A 85 -11.29 3.15 -25.31
C TYR A 85 -10.69 4.55 -25.47
#